data_AF-A0A1R0X300-F1
#
_entry.id   AF-A0A1R0X300-F1
#
_cell.length_a   1.000
_cell.length_b   1.000
_cell.length_c   1.000
_cell.angle_alpha   90.00
_cell.angle_beta   90.00
_cell.angle_gamma   90.00
#
_symmetry.space_group_name_H-M   'P 1'
#
loop_
_entity.id
_entity.type
_entity.pdbx_description
1 polymer ?
#
loop_
_entity_poly.entity_id
_entity_poly.type
_entity_poly.pdbx_seq_one_letter_code
_entity_poly.pdbx_strand_id
1 'polypeptide(L)'
;MSEVIYVMLINGRPRRKDGGAIRTYKTRERAEKEARELATYWSYRAVTFQVGVFTTEQLTEVTVELPVIPPIPYAPPTEAIAE
;
A
#
# COMPACT_ATOMS: atom_id res chain seq x y z
N MET A 1 -2.14 -1.58 23.28
CA MET A 1 -3.48 -1.24 22.77
C MET A 1 -3.42 -1.39 21.26
N SER A 2 -4.24 -2.27 20.67
CA SER A 2 -4.27 -2.44 19.21
C SER A 2 -4.84 -1.16 18.59
N GLU A 3 -4.08 -0.52 17.72
CA GLU A 3 -4.53 0.70 17.03
C GLU A 3 -5.67 0.31 16.08
N VAL A 4 -6.89 0.79 16.36
CA VAL A 4 -8.07 0.49 15.53
C VAL A 4 -7.95 1.28 14.24
N ILE A 5 -7.76 0.57 13.13
CA ILE A 5 -7.65 1.17 11.81
C ILE A 5 -9.04 1.16 11.15
N TYR A 6 -9.48 2.31 10.66
CA TYR A 6 -10.73 2.44 9.92
C TYR A 6 -10.45 2.49 8.42
N VAL A 7 -11.34 1.92 7.62
CA VAL A 7 -11.29 1.95 6.16
C VAL A 7 -12.64 2.33 5.60
N MET A 8 -12.62 3.05 4.48
CA MET A 8 -13.83 3.37 3.75
C MET A 8 -14.04 2.35 2.63
N LEU A 9 -15.25 1.85 2.53
CA LEU A 9 -15.70 0.90 1.53
C LEU A 9 -16.63 1.62 0.54
N ILE A 10 -16.44 1.32 -0.74
CA ILE A 10 -17.22 1.80 -1.87
C ILE A 10 -17.80 0.56 -2.54
N ASN A 11 -19.12 0.38 -2.48
CA ASN A 11 -19.81 -0.86 -2.89
C ASN A 11 -19.20 -2.11 -2.23
N GLY A 12 -18.94 -2.06 -0.92
CA GLY A 12 -18.34 -3.16 -0.16
C GLY A 12 -16.85 -3.39 -0.41
N ARG A 13 -16.19 -2.59 -1.27
CA ARG A 13 -14.76 -2.73 -1.57
C ARG A 13 -13.93 -1.62 -0.95
N PRO A 14 -12.75 -1.89 -0.36
CA PRO A 14 -11.89 -0.86 0.21
C PRO A 14 -11.47 0.17 -0.85
N ARG A 15 -11.66 1.45 -0.54
CA ARG A 15 -11.16 2.52 -1.38
C ARG A 15 -9.64 2.49 -1.39
N ARG A 16 -9.07 2.45 -2.59
CA ARG A 16 -7.63 2.54 -2.81
C ARG A 16 -7.26 3.94 -3.27
N LYS A 17 -6.08 4.39 -2.89
CA LYS A 17 -5.44 5.59 -3.46
C LYS A 17 -4.83 5.24 -4.83
N ASP A 18 -4.57 6.25 -5.65
CA ASP A 18 -3.67 6.13 -6.79
C ASP A 18 -2.34 5.51 -6.34
N GLY A 19 -2.02 4.33 -6.87
CA GLY A 19 -0.92 3.47 -6.40
C GLY A 19 -1.37 2.17 -5.70
N GLY A 20 -2.68 1.93 -5.57
CA GLY A 20 -3.24 0.63 -5.16
C GLY A 20 -3.27 0.39 -3.64
N ALA A 21 -2.67 1.26 -2.84
CA ALA A 21 -2.73 1.18 -1.38
C ALA A 21 -4.15 1.48 -0.87
N ILE A 22 -4.61 0.68 0.12
CA ILE A 22 -5.89 0.93 0.79
C ILE A 22 -5.77 2.19 1.64
N ARG A 23 -6.76 3.08 1.53
CA ARG A 23 -6.80 4.29 2.33
C ARG A 23 -7.33 3.99 3.72
N THR A 24 -6.50 4.23 4.73
CA THR A 24 -6.78 3.97 6.14
C THR A 24 -6.93 5.26 6.94
N TYR A 25 -7.65 5.20 8.05
CA TYR A 25 -7.93 6.32 8.94
C TYR A 25 -7.75 5.91 10.40
N LYS A 26 -7.25 6.83 11.22
CA LYS A 26 -7.09 6.63 12.67
C LYS A 26 -8.39 6.78 13.46
N THR A 27 -9.35 7.53 12.91
CA THR A 27 -10.64 7.79 13.56
C THR A 27 -11.79 7.50 12.61
N ARG A 28 -12.89 7.02 13.19
CA ARG A 28 -14.14 6.77 12.47
C ARG A 28 -14.69 8.04 11.84
N GLU A 29 -14.70 9.14 12.60
CA GLU A 29 -15.29 10.42 12.18
C GLU A 29 -14.60 10.98 10.92
N ARG A 30 -13.28 10.81 10.82
CA ARG A 30 -12.53 11.25 9.64
C ARG A 30 -12.88 10.41 8.41
N ALA A 31 -13.03 9.09 8.57
CA ALA A 31 -13.46 8.20 7.50
C ALA A 31 -14.89 8.54 7.03
N GLU A 32 -15.80 8.82 7.96
CA GLU A 32 -17.17 9.22 7.65
C GLU A 32 -17.25 10.58 6.97
N LYS A 33 -16.45 11.55 7.41
CA LYS A 33 -16.37 12.87 6.78
C LYS A 33 -15.93 12.75 5.31
N GLU A 34 -14.83 12.04 5.05
CA GLU A 34 -14.33 11.84 3.69
C GLU A 34 -15.35 11.07 2.83
N ALA A 35 -16.06 10.08 3.40
CA ALA A 35 -17.14 9.37 2.73
C ALA A 35 -18.29 10.29 2.30
N ARG A 36 -18.71 11.20 3.19
CA ARG A 36 -19.77 12.18 2.90
C ARG A 36 -19.33 13.18 1.85
N GLU A 37 -18.10 13.69 1.94
CA GLU A 37 -17.53 14.57 0.91
C GLU A 37 -17.54 13.88 -0.46
N LEU A 38 -17.13 12.61 -0.52
CA LEU A 38 -17.11 11.84 -1.77
C LEU A 38 -18.49 11.51 -2.31
N ALA A 39 -19.48 11.31 -1.45
CA ALA A 39 -20.86 11.08 -1.85
C ALA A 39 -21.48 12.28 -2.57
N THR A 40 -20.94 13.50 -2.40
CA THR A 40 -21.44 14.70 -3.10
C THR A 40 -21.06 14.74 -4.58
N TYR A 41 -20.03 13.99 -5.00
CA TYR A 41 -19.58 14.00 -6.39
C TYR A 41 -20.51 13.18 -7.28
N TRP A 42 -20.90 13.74 -8.43
CA TRP A 42 -21.83 13.11 -9.38
C TRP A 42 -21.40 11.70 -9.82
N SER A 43 -20.09 11.48 -9.97
CA SER A 43 -19.52 10.17 -10.33
C SER A 43 -19.81 9.04 -9.33
N TYR A 44 -20.26 9.37 -8.12
CA TYR A 44 -20.56 8.41 -7.05
C TYR A 44 -22.05 8.34 -6.69
N ARG A 45 -22.96 8.91 -7.51
CA ARG A 45 -24.41 8.95 -7.19
C ARG A 45 -25.06 7.58 -6.98
N ALA A 46 -24.53 6.54 -7.61
CA ALA A 46 -25.08 5.17 -7.59
C ALA A 46 -24.27 4.23 -6.69
N VAL A 47 -23.46 4.79 -5.81
CA VAL A 47 -22.46 4.04 -5.05
C VAL A 47 -22.78 4.09 -3.56
N THR A 48 -22.69 2.96 -2.89
CA THR A 48 -22.87 2.88 -1.43
C THR A 48 -21.54 3.09 -0.73
N PHE A 49 -21.50 4.07 0.16
CA PHE A 49 -20.35 4.30 1.05
C PHE A 49 -20.59 3.63 2.40
N GLN A 50 -19.59 2.90 2.88
CA GLN A 50 -19.60 2.30 4.22
C GLN A 50 -18.27 2.57 4.90
N VAL A 51 -18.26 2.56 6.23
CA VAL A 51 -17.03 2.66 7.02
C VAL A 51 -16.90 1.38 7.82
N GLY A 52 -15.78 0.69 7.65
CA GLY A 52 -15.47 -0.55 8.34
C GLY A 52 -14.23 -0.39 9.22
N VAL A 53 -14.08 -1.31 10.16
CA VAL A 53 -12.82 -1.51 10.88
C VAL A 53 -11.98 -2.49 10.07
N PHE A 54 -10.72 -2.14 9.85
CA PHE A 54 -9.75 -3.02 9.22
C PHE A 54 -9.09 -3.88 10.30
N THR A 55 -9.34 -5.18 10.23
CA THR A 55 -8.67 -6.19 11.05
C THR A 55 -7.77 -7.02 10.13
N THR A 56 -6.49 -7.14 10.50
CA THR A 56 -5.56 -8.00 9.75
C THR A 56 -5.69 -9.42 10.29
N GLU A 57 -6.57 -10.22 9.70
CA GLU A 57 -6.84 -11.59 10.18
C GLU A 57 -5.78 -12.60 9.70
N GLN A 58 -5.07 -12.31 8.61
CA GLN A 58 -4.00 -13.17 8.09
C GLN A 58 -2.78 -12.33 7.69
N LEU A 59 -1.65 -12.62 8.35
CA LEU A 59 -0.32 -12.12 8.01
C LEU A 59 0.55 -13.32 7.66
N THR A 60 1.13 -13.30 6.46
CA THR A 60 2.17 -14.24 6.08
C THR A 60 3.48 -13.47 6.05
N GLU A 61 4.40 -13.84 6.93
CA GLU A 61 5.75 -13.30 6.90
C GLU A 61 6.51 -13.93 5.73
N VAL A 62 7.09 -13.10 4.86
CA VAL A 62 7.88 -13.56 3.71
C VAL A 62 9.31 -13.10 3.94
N THR A 63 10.18 -14.04 4.31
CA THR A 63 11.62 -13.80 4.39
C THR A 63 12.20 -13.86 2.97
N VAL A 64 12.79 -12.76 2.50
CA VAL A 64 13.50 -12.73 1.22
C VAL A 64 14.99 -12.86 1.51
N GLU A 65 15.60 -13.99 1.16
CA GLU A 65 17.05 -14.12 1.18
C GLU A 65 17.64 -13.28 0.03
N LEU A 66 18.52 -12.33 0.38
CA LEU A 66 19.27 -11.58 -0.61
C LEU A 66 20.22 -12.54 -1.34
N PRO A 67 20.31 -12.48 -2.68
CA PRO A 67 21.27 -13.31 -3.40
C PRO A 67 22.69 -12.99 -2.95
N VAL A 68 23.43 -14.01 -2.53
CA VAL A 68 24.85 -13.89 -2.23
C VAL A 68 25.57 -13.65 -3.55
N ILE A 69 25.94 -12.39 -3.83
CA ILE A 69 26.79 -12.06 -4.97
C ILE A 69 28.22 -12.51 -4.61
N PRO A 70 28.81 -13.48 -5.32
CA PRO A 70 30.20 -13.85 -5.08
C PRO A 70 31.09 -12.63 -5.37
N PRO A 71 32.18 -12.43 -4.60
CA PRO A 71 33.10 -11.32 -4.86
C PRO A 71 33.64 -11.44 -6.29
N ILE A 72 33.46 -10.38 -7.08
CA ILE A 72 34.00 -10.31 -8.43
C ILE A 72 35.53 -10.29 -8.29
N PRO A 73 36.27 -11.24 -8.88
CA PRO A 73 37.73 -11.20 -8.84
C PRO A 73 38.21 -9.92 -9.53
N TYR A 74 39.04 -9.14 -8.82
CA TYR A 74 39.65 -7.95 -9.38
C TYR A 74 40.58 -8.36 -10.53
N ALA A 75 40.25 -7.94 -11.76
CA ALA A 75 41.15 -8.02 -12.90
C ALA A 75 41.89 -6.67 -13.00
N PRO A 76 43.23 -6.64 -12.88
CA PRO A 76 43.97 -5.41 -13.14
C PRO A 76 43.77 -4.99 -14.61
N PRO A 77 43.71 -3.68 -14.91
CA PRO A 77 43.69 -3.22 -16.28
C PRO A 77 44.92 -3.74 -17.01
N THR A 78 44.72 -4.47 -18.12
CA THR A 78 45.82 -4.92 -18.99
C THR A 78 46.44 -3.68 -19.62
N GLU A 79 47.68 -3.36 -19.26
CA GLU A 79 48.46 -2.35 -19.96
C GLU A 79 48.60 -2.78 -21.41
N ALA A 80 48.05 -1.98 -22.32
CA ALA A 80 48.29 -2.14 -23.75
C ALA A 80 49.78 -1.90 -23.97
N ILE A 81 50.51 -2.96 -24.32
CA ILE A 81 51.88 -2.87 -24.78
C ILE A 81 51.82 -2.11 -26.10
N ALA A 82 52.28 -0.86 -26.11
CA ALA A 82 52.50 -0.09 -27.32
C ALA A 82 53.78 -0.61 -27.99
N GLU A 83 53.64 -1.16 -29.19
CA GLU A 83 54.75 -1.43 -30.12
C GLU A 83 55.00 -0.20 -31.00
#